data_AF-A0A536T8M4-F1
#
_entry.id   AF-A0A536T8M4-F1
#
_cell.length_a   1.000
_cell.length_b   1.000
_cell.length_c   1.000
_cell.angle_alpha   90.00
_cell.angle_beta   90.00
_cell.angle_gamma   90.00
#
_symmetry.space_group_name_H-M   'P 1'
#
loop_
_entity.id
_entity.type
_entity.pdbx_description
1 polymer ?
#
loop_
_entity_poly.entity_id
_entity_poly.type
_entity_poly.pdbx_seq_one_letter_code
_entity_poly.pdbx_strand_id
1 'polypeptide(L)'
;MPVKDGVEGVALLESGAVAAFASDKIKLVGLAAQAKNPKAFALLAEDLSFEPYAFMLPRNDSAFRLEVNRALTQVYLSGEIDQIFAKWLGPLGRPSGLLAAMYLLNAIPE
;
A
#
# COMPACT_ATOMS: atom_id res chain seq x y z
N MET A 1 -0.89 2.37 22.34
CA MET A 1 -1.00 0.95 22.70
C MET A 1 -0.70 0.12 21.46
N PRO A 2 0.29 -0.79 21.48
CA PRO A 2 0.52 -1.69 20.34
C PRO A 2 -0.63 -2.69 20.21
N VAL A 3 -0.94 -3.08 18.97
CA VAL A 3 -1.90 -4.15 18.63
C VAL A 3 -1.19 -5.22 17.82
N LYS A 4 -1.68 -6.46 17.87
CA LYS A 4 -1.12 -7.60 17.16
C LYS A 4 -1.29 -7.47 15.65
N ASP A 5 -2.48 -7.06 15.21
CA ASP A 5 -2.83 -6.93 13.80
C ASP A 5 -3.93 -5.89 13.56
N GLY A 6 -4.28 -5.70 12.30
CA GLY A 6 -5.30 -4.73 11.90
C GLY A 6 -6.72 -5.10 12.34
N VAL A 7 -7.02 -6.39 12.49
CA VAL A 7 -8.35 -6.86 12.91
C VAL A 7 -8.57 -6.51 14.38
N GLU A 8 -7.57 -6.73 15.23
CA GLU A 8 -7.59 -6.29 16.62
C GLU A 8 -7.73 -4.76 16.72
N GLY A 9 -6.97 -4.01 15.90
CA GLY A 9 -7.06 -2.55 15.85
C GLY A 9 -8.48 -2.03 15.55
N VAL A 10 -9.17 -2.63 14.57
CA VAL A 10 -10.56 -2.28 14.25
C VAL A 10 -11.52 -2.68 15.38
N ALA A 11 -11.35 -3.86 15.99
CA ALA A 11 -12.20 -4.30 17.09
C ALA A 11 -12.13 -3.37 18.31
N LEU A 12 -10.93 -2.86 18.62
CA LEU A 12 -10.74 -1.86 19.68
C LEU A 12 -11.41 -0.52 19.36
N LEU A 13 -11.41 -0.12 18.09
CA LEU A 13 -12.11 1.07 17.64
C LEU A 13 -13.65 0.88 17.70
N GLU A 14 -14.17 -0.26 17.25
CA GLU A 14 -15.60 -0.61 17.30
C GLU A 14 -16.14 -0.67 18.74
N SER A 15 -15.34 -1.18 19.67
CA SER A 15 -15.70 -1.26 21.10
C SER A 15 -15.57 0.07 21.84
N GLY A 16 -14.98 1.10 21.21
CA GLY A 16 -14.70 2.39 21.84
C GLY A 16 -13.55 2.35 22.85
N ALA A 17 -12.77 1.26 22.90
CA ALA A 17 -11.60 1.15 23.76
C ALA A 17 -10.47 2.11 23.34
N VAL A 18 -10.43 2.49 22.07
CA VAL A 18 -9.54 3.52 21.53
C VAL A 18 -10.32 4.53 20.69
N ALA A 19 -9.84 5.77 20.66
CA ALA A 19 -10.46 6.82 19.85
C ALA A 19 -10.03 6.78 18.36
N ALA A 20 -8.86 6.21 18.07
CA ALA A 20 -8.32 6.13 16.72
C ALA A 20 -7.33 4.96 16.59
N PHE A 21 -7.18 4.45 15.37
CA PHE A 21 -6.20 3.44 15.00
C PHE A 21 -5.36 3.93 13.81
N ALA A 22 -4.04 3.96 13.96
CA ALA A 22 -3.11 4.44 12.93
C ALA A 22 -2.42 3.27 12.22
N SER A 23 -2.46 3.27 10.89
CA SER A 23 -1.78 2.31 10.01
C SER A 23 -1.77 2.85 8.57
N ASP A 24 -1.20 2.08 7.64
CA ASP A 24 -1.11 2.43 6.23
C ASP A 24 -2.49 2.63 5.61
N LYS A 25 -2.67 3.71 4.85
CA LYS A 25 -3.96 4.13 4.30
C LYS A 25 -4.69 3.02 3.55
N ILE A 26 -3.99 2.30 2.67
CA ILE A 26 -4.60 1.24 1.86
C ILE A 26 -5.08 0.05 2.72
N LYS A 27 -4.33 -0.25 3.79
CA LYS A 27 -4.68 -1.27 4.76
C LYS A 27 -5.90 -0.85 5.58
N LEU A 28 -5.95 0.41 6.03
CA LEU A 28 -7.11 0.96 6.73
C LEU A 28 -8.37 0.94 5.86
N VAL A 29 -8.28 1.31 4.58
CA VAL A 29 -9.40 1.22 3.62
C VAL A 29 -9.88 -0.23 3.50
N GLY A 30 -8.97 -1.19 3.32
CA GLY A 30 -9.31 -2.60 3.22
C GLY A 30 -9.95 -3.17 4.49
N LEU A 31 -9.43 -2.79 5.66
CA LEU A 31 -9.98 -3.20 6.96
C LEU A 31 -11.37 -2.60 7.20
N ALA A 32 -11.55 -1.30 6.93
CA ALA A 32 -12.85 -0.63 7.07
C ALA A 32 -13.90 -1.20 6.11
N ALA A 33 -13.51 -1.54 4.87
CA ALA A 33 -14.41 -2.17 3.89
C ALA A 33 -14.89 -3.56 4.33
N GLN A 34 -14.12 -4.27 5.16
CA GLN A 34 -14.45 -5.60 5.70
C GLN A 34 -15.11 -5.54 7.08
N ALA A 35 -15.19 -4.36 7.71
CA ALA A 35 -15.75 -4.20 9.05
C ALA A 35 -17.28 -4.40 9.05
N LYS A 36 -17.85 -4.63 10.25
CA LYS A 36 -19.29 -4.90 10.39
C LYS A 36 -20.16 -3.72 9.94
N ASN A 37 -19.71 -2.50 10.22
CA ASN A 37 -20.37 -1.28 9.78
C ASN A 37 -19.33 -0.32 9.16
N PRO A 38 -19.01 -0.46 7.86
CA PRO A 38 -18.00 0.36 7.19
C PRO A 38 -18.29 1.87 7.28
N LYS A 39 -19.57 2.25 7.37
CA LYS A 39 -20.01 3.66 7.46
C LYS A 39 -19.76 4.29 8.83
N ALA A 40 -19.40 3.49 9.85
CA ALA A 40 -19.04 4.00 11.16
C ALA A 40 -17.60 4.53 11.23
N PHE A 41 -16.78 4.27 10.20
CA PHE A 41 -15.38 4.68 10.17
C PHE A 41 -15.19 5.90 9.27
N ALA A 42 -14.27 6.76 9.69
CA ALA A 42 -13.74 7.83 8.88
C ALA A 42 -12.22 7.72 8.84
N LEU A 43 -11.63 8.12 7.71
CA LEU A 43 -10.19 8.30 7.58
C LEU A 43 -9.85 9.76 7.79
N LEU A 44 -8.70 10.02 8.40
CA LEU A 44 -8.14 11.36 8.45
C LEU A 44 -7.87 11.86 7.02
N ALA A 45 -8.14 13.15 6.77
CA ALA A 45 -7.93 13.74 5.46
C ALA A 45 -6.44 13.89 5.14
N GLU A 46 -5.66 14.23 6.16
CA GLU A 46 -4.21 14.40 6.09
C GLU A 46 -3.49 13.06 6.16
N ASP A 47 -2.52 12.87 5.27
CA ASP A 47 -1.57 11.77 5.36
C ASP A 47 -0.47 12.15 6.38
N LEU A 48 -0.24 11.29 7.38
CA LEU A 48 0.77 11.53 8.42
C LEU A 48 2.21 11.30 7.91
N SER A 49 2.35 10.45 6.89
CA SER A 49 3.62 10.08 6.28
C SER A 49 3.41 9.66 4.82
N PHE A 50 4.48 9.73 4.03
CA PHE A 50 4.54 9.17 2.69
C PHE A 50 5.51 7.99 2.67
N GLU A 51 4.98 6.78 2.50
CA GLU A 51 5.71 5.53 2.69
C GLU A 51 5.62 4.63 1.44
N PRO A 52 6.47 4.87 0.42
CA PRO A 52 6.54 4.00 -0.76
C PRO A 52 6.92 2.57 -0.37
N TYR A 53 6.19 1.60 -0.90
CA TYR A 53 6.51 0.19 -0.69
C TYR A 53 7.65 -0.26 -1.60
N ALA A 54 8.52 -1.10 -1.07
CA ALA A 54 9.65 -1.68 -1.78
C ALA A 54 9.84 -3.15 -1.39
N PHE A 55 10.52 -3.92 -2.24
CA PHE A 55 10.93 -5.27 -1.88
C PHE A 55 12.12 -5.23 -0.91
N MET A 56 11.98 -5.93 0.21
CA MET A 56 13.06 -6.13 1.16
C MET A 56 14.05 -7.16 0.60
N LEU A 57 15.34 -6.83 0.64
CA LEU A 57 16.42 -7.67 0.12
C LEU A 57 17.53 -7.86 1.18
N PRO A 58 18.35 -8.91 1.05
CA PRO A 58 19.56 -9.05 1.86
C PRO A 58 20.44 -7.80 1.77
N ARG A 59 20.97 -7.38 2.92
CA ARG A 59 21.89 -6.25 2.98
C ARG A 59 23.16 -6.59 2.19
N ASN A 60 23.68 -5.61 1.44
CA ASN A 60 24.90 -5.69 0.64
C ASN A 60 24.86 -6.64 -0.57
N ASP A 61 23.70 -7.17 -0.97
CA ASP A 61 23.56 -7.96 -2.20
C ASP A 61 23.14 -7.07 -3.38
N SER A 62 24.13 -6.39 -3.97
CA SER A 62 23.89 -5.47 -5.08
C SER A 62 23.50 -6.18 -6.38
N ALA A 63 23.97 -7.41 -6.59
CA ALA A 63 23.64 -8.21 -7.76
C ALA A 63 22.16 -8.63 -7.73
N PHE A 64 21.69 -9.15 -6.58
CA PHE A 64 20.29 -9.52 -6.46
C PHE A 64 19.36 -8.30 -6.56
N ARG A 65 19.75 -7.17 -5.95
CA ARG A 65 19.02 -5.91 -6.13
C ARG A 65 18.91 -5.48 -7.58
N LEU A 66 19.97 -5.64 -8.37
CA LEU A 66 19.94 -5.30 -9.80
C LEU A 66 18.95 -6.19 -10.56
N GLU A 67 18.95 -7.50 -10.31
CA GLU A 67 18.01 -8.42 -10.96
C GLU A 67 16.55 -8.12 -10.58
N VAL A 68 16.27 -7.81 -9.31
CA VAL A 68 14.92 -7.39 -8.87
C VAL A 68 14.50 -6.08 -9.57
N ASN A 69 15.39 -5.10 -9.65
CA ASN A 69 15.09 -3.83 -10.32
C ASN A 69 14.90 -3.99 -11.83
N ARG A 70 15.63 -4.90 -12.49
CA ARG A 70 15.43 -5.25 -13.90
C ARG A 70 14.06 -5.87 -14.13
N ALA A 71 13.66 -6.83 -13.30
CA ALA A 71 12.34 -7.45 -13.38
C ALA A 71 11.21 -6.41 -13.17
N LEU A 72 11.34 -5.54 -12.17
CA LEU A 72 10.39 -4.46 -11.93
C LEU A 72 10.31 -3.48 -13.12
N THR A 73 11.46 -3.14 -13.71
CA THR A 73 11.53 -2.27 -14.89
C THR A 73 10.75 -2.85 -16.07
N GLN A 74 10.88 -4.15 -16.32
CA GLN A 74 10.11 -4.82 -17.37
C GLN A 74 8.59 -4.72 -17.11
N VAL A 75 8.15 -4.91 -15.86
CA VAL A 75 6.74 -4.78 -15.48
C VAL A 75 6.23 -3.34 -15.65
N TYR A 76 7.04 -2.34 -15.29
CA TYR A 76 6.66 -0.94 -15.40
C TYR A 76 6.60 -0.46 -16.85
N LEU A 77 7.64 -0.75 -17.65
CA LEU A 77 7.75 -0.26 -19.02
C LEU A 77 6.87 -1.00 -20.02
N SER A 78 6.53 -2.26 -19.75
CA SER A 78 5.58 -3.03 -20.57
C SER A 78 4.12 -2.61 -20.38
N GLY A 79 3.81 -1.87 -19.31
CA GLY A 79 2.44 -1.55 -18.91
C GLY A 79 1.72 -2.68 -18.17
N GLU A 80 2.37 -3.83 -17.92
CA GLU A 80 1.80 -4.93 -17.13
C GLU A 80 1.37 -4.46 -15.73
N ILE A 81 2.05 -3.45 -15.18
CA ILE A 81 1.71 -2.82 -13.90
C ILE A 81 0.25 -2.35 -13.82
N ASP A 82 -0.35 -1.88 -14.93
CA ASP A 82 -1.74 -1.42 -14.94
C ASP A 82 -2.71 -2.59 -14.76
N GLN A 83 -2.39 -3.75 -15.34
CA GLN A 83 -3.20 -4.97 -15.18
C GLN A 83 -3.11 -5.50 -13.75
N ILE A 84 -1.90 -5.51 -13.18
CA ILE A 84 -1.67 -5.89 -11.79
C ILE A 84 -2.45 -4.96 -10.85
N PHE A 85 -2.36 -3.64 -11.06
CA PHE A 85 -3.09 -2.66 -10.26
C PHE A 85 -4.61 -2.86 -10.39
N ALA A 86 -5.12 -2.97 -11.62
CA ALA A 86 -6.56 -3.14 -11.86
C ALA A 86 -7.11 -4.40 -11.17
N LYS A 87 -6.36 -5.50 -11.22
CA LYS A 87 -6.76 -6.77 -10.59
C LYS A 87 -6.90 -6.66 -9.07
N TRP A 88 -5.94 -6.01 -8.40
CA TRP A 88 -5.87 -6.03 -6.94
C TRP A 88 -6.45 -4.79 -6.27
N LEU A 89 -6.29 -3.62 -6.89
CA LEU A 89 -6.64 -2.32 -6.33
C LEU A 89 -7.68 -1.56 -7.16
N GLY A 90 -8.09 -2.08 -8.32
CA GLY A 90 -9.13 -1.48 -9.15
C GLY A 90 -10.44 -1.14 -8.41
N PRO A 91 -10.95 -1.99 -7.49
CA PRO A 91 -12.12 -1.65 -6.68
C PRO A 91 -11.95 -0.41 -5.79
N LEU A 92 -10.70 -0.02 -5.48
CA LEU A 92 -10.37 1.17 -4.69
C LEU A 92 -10.22 2.44 -5.55
N GLY A 93 -10.27 2.29 -6.87
CA GLY A 93 -10.18 3.39 -7.82
C GLY A 93 -9.00 3.25 -8.79
N ARG A 94 -8.58 4.38 -9.35
CA ARG A 94 -7.44 4.46 -10.27
C ARG A 94 -6.16 4.80 -9.51
N PRO A 95 -4.97 4.41 -10.00
CA PRO A 95 -3.72 4.86 -9.41
C PRO A 95 -3.66 6.39 -9.44
N SER A 96 -3.12 6.98 -8.37
CA SER A 96 -2.89 8.42 -8.34
C SER A 96 -1.84 8.81 -9.39
N GLY A 97 -1.85 10.06 -9.85
CA GLY A 97 -0.84 10.56 -10.78
C GLY A 97 0.58 10.42 -10.23
N LEU A 98 0.76 10.62 -8.91
CA LEU A 98 2.04 10.41 -8.25
C LEU A 98 2.48 8.95 -8.28
N LEU A 99 1.57 8.00 -8.02
CA LEU A 99 1.88 6.57 -8.09
C LEU A 99 2.24 6.13 -9.51
N ALA A 100 1.50 6.62 -10.51
CA ALA A 100 1.81 6.35 -11.91
C ALA A 100 3.18 6.90 -12.32
N ALA A 101 3.52 8.13 -11.89
CA ALA A 101 4.84 8.70 -12.12
C ALA A 101 5.96 7.89 -11.44
N MET A 102 5.72 7.35 -10.25
CA MET A 102 6.68 6.51 -9.54
C MET A 102 7.05 5.25 -10.33
N TYR A 103 6.12 4.60 -11.03
CA TYR A 103 6.44 3.43 -11.86
C TYR A 103 7.46 3.78 -12.96
N LEU A 104 7.29 4.92 -13.61
CA LEU A 104 8.18 5.37 -14.66
C LEU A 104 9.55 5.83 -14.11
N LEU A 105 9.55 6.56 -13.00
CA LEU A 105 10.79 7.11 -12.41
C LEU A 105 11.67 6.05 -11.75
N ASN A 106 11.13 4.89 -11.37
CA ASN A 106 11.89 3.79 -10.77
C ASN A 106 12.36 2.74 -11.80
N ALA A 107 11.96 2.88 -13.06
CA ALA A 107 12.52 2.08 -14.14
C ALA A 107 13.99 2.45 -14.35
N ILE A 108 14.87 1.46 -14.44
CA ILE A 108 16.27 1.68 -14.79
C ILE A 108 16.43 1.64 -16.32
N PRO A 109 17.26 2.52 -16.92
CA PRO A 109 17.63 2.42 -18.34
C PRO A 109 18.31 1.08 -18.63
N GLU A 110 18.21 0.61 -19.87
CA GLU A 110 19.02 -0.52 -20.36
C GLU A 110 20.52 -0.21 -20.38
#